data_AF-A0A6H9SCT6-F1
#
_entry.id   AF-A0A6H9SCT6-F1
#
_cell.length_a   1.000
_cell.length_b   1.000
_cell.length_c   1.000
_cell.angle_alpha   90.00
_cell.angle_beta   90.00
_cell.angle_gamma   90.00
#
_symmetry.space_group_name_H-M   'P 1'
#
loop_
_entity.id
_entity.type
_entity.pdbx_description
1 polymer ?
#
loop_
_entity_poly.entity_id
_entity_poly.type
_entity_poly.pdbx_seq_one_letter_code
_entity_poly.pdbx_strand_id
1 'polypeptide(L)'
;MATRKKDIPQVRNPPGGDGHHVTYRDMTASELAEREARQLAYEAMLARQAAYERERWATVDKKPVFSVTGSVFAKSCKLPDGIIDYSNPSGYVPADLVKQYG
;
A
#
# COMPACT_ATOMS: atom_id res chain seq x y z
N MET A 1 32.64 23.16 40.04
CA MET A 1 31.31 22.84 39.45
C MET A 1 31.55 21.92 38.28
N ALA A 2 31.34 20.60 38.44
CA ALA A 2 31.51 19.66 37.34
C ALA A 2 30.38 19.83 36.32
N THR A 3 30.72 20.10 35.07
CA THR A 3 29.77 20.26 33.96
C THR A 3 29.14 18.92 33.59
N ARG A 4 27.81 18.85 33.60
CA ARG A 4 27.01 17.66 33.22
C ARG A 4 27.21 17.30 31.74
N LYS A 5 27.30 16.00 31.43
CA LYS A 5 27.26 15.48 30.06
C LYS A 5 25.82 15.51 29.55
N LYS A 6 25.54 16.35 28.55
CA LYS A 6 24.19 16.58 28.01
C LYS A 6 23.63 15.38 27.24
N ASP A 7 24.49 14.46 26.81
CA ASP A 7 24.12 13.35 25.94
C ASP A 7 23.54 12.15 26.71
N ILE A 8 23.68 12.12 28.04
CA ILE A 8 23.20 11.00 28.85
C ILE A 8 21.74 11.27 29.26
N PRO A 9 20.80 10.36 28.89
CA PRO A 9 19.41 10.44 29.29
C PRO A 9 19.26 10.40 30.81
N GLN A 10 18.24 11.09 31.31
CA GLN A 10 17.92 11.11 32.74
C GLN A 10 16.75 10.22 33.09
N VAL A 11 16.87 9.57 34.24
CA VAL A 11 15.82 8.78 34.88
C VAL A 11 15.38 9.49 36.14
N ARG A 12 14.07 9.48 36.39
CA ARG A 12 13.49 10.03 37.61
C ARG A 12 13.91 9.17 38.79
N ASN A 13 14.44 9.79 39.83
CA ASN A 13 14.73 9.08 41.07
C ASN A 13 13.42 8.69 41.78
N PRO A 14 13.47 7.64 42.61
CA PRO A 14 12.37 7.38 43.53
C PRO A 14 12.13 8.60 44.43
N PRO A 15 10.87 8.88 44.80
CA PRO A 15 10.55 9.97 45.72
C PRO A 15 11.28 9.74 47.05
N GLY A 16 11.94 10.77 47.56
CA GLY A 16 12.65 10.75 48.84
C GLY A 16 12.49 12.08 49.56
N GLY A 17 12.56 12.06 50.89
CA GLY A 17 12.36 13.24 51.73
C GLY A 17 10.88 13.62 51.89
N ASP A 18 10.61 14.92 51.92
CA ASP A 18 9.27 15.53 52.10
C ASP A 18 8.33 15.37 50.89
N GLY A 19 8.81 14.76 49.80
CA GLY A 19 8.01 14.45 48.62
C GLY A 19 7.66 15.66 47.74
N HIS A 20 8.13 16.86 48.09
CA HIS A 20 7.79 18.09 47.38
C HIS A 20 8.59 18.30 46.09
N HIS A 21 9.72 17.59 45.91
CA HIS A 21 10.61 17.77 44.76
C HIS A 21 10.91 16.45 44.04
N VAL A 22 10.74 16.47 42.72
CA VAL A 22 11.16 15.38 41.85
C VAL A 22 12.62 15.57 41.48
N THR A 23 13.48 14.59 41.78
CA THR A 23 14.88 14.61 41.38
C THR A 23 15.14 13.64 40.24
N TYR A 24 16.17 13.93 39.45
CA TYR A 24 16.60 13.13 38.31
C TYR A 24 18.07 12.76 38.45
N ARG A 25 18.45 11.60 37.92
CA ARG A 25 19.85 11.19 37.78
C ARG A 25 20.13 10.77 36.35
N ASP A 26 21.38 10.90 35.93
CA ASP A 26 21.83 10.35 34.66
C ASP A 26 21.81 8.81 34.73
N MET A 27 21.46 8.15 33.62
CA MET A 27 21.42 6.68 33.55
C MET A 27 22.78 6.08 33.86
N THR A 28 22.77 4.92 34.52
CA THR A 28 24.01 4.14 34.70
C THR A 28 24.41 3.44 33.41
N ALA A 29 25.66 2.99 33.33
CA ALA A 29 26.17 2.24 32.17
C ALA A 29 25.35 0.96 31.89
N SER A 30 24.87 0.28 32.93
CA SER A 30 24.04 -0.92 32.77
C SER A 30 22.64 -0.59 32.22
N GLU A 31 22.01 0.48 32.72
CA GLU A 31 20.70 0.94 32.22
C GLU A 31 20.79 1.38 30.75
N LEU A 32 21.91 2.02 30.37
CA LEU A 32 22.19 2.38 28.97
C LEU A 32 22.32 1.14 28.08
N ALA A 33 23.12 0.15 28.50
CA ALA A 33 23.29 -1.08 27.75
C ALA A 33 21.96 -1.84 27.56
N GLU A 34 21.11 -1.89 28.59
CA GLU A 34 19.77 -2.48 28.46
C GLU A 34 18.90 -1.74 27.45
N ARG A 35 18.94 -0.40 27.46
CA ARG A 35 18.18 0.41 26.51
C ARG A 35 18.66 0.19 25.08
N GLU A 36 19.98 0.20 24.86
CA GLU A 36 20.59 -0.08 23.56
C GLU A 36 20.23 -1.48 23.07
N ALA A 37 20.25 -2.48 23.95
CA ALA A 37 19.83 -3.84 23.60
C ALA A 37 18.36 -3.90 23.17
N ARG A 38 17.45 -3.18 23.86
CA ARG A 38 16.04 -3.09 23.46
C ARG A 38 15.87 -2.39 22.11
N GLN A 39 16.61 -1.30 21.88
CA GLN A 39 16.58 -0.57 20.62
C GLN A 39 17.09 -1.44 19.46
N LEU A 40 18.22 -2.11 19.64
CA LEU A 40 18.81 -2.99 18.65
C LEU A 40 17.89 -4.18 18.34
N ALA A 41 17.22 -4.76 19.34
CA ALA A 41 16.24 -5.82 19.12
C ALA A 41 15.04 -5.35 18.28
N TYR A 42 14.58 -4.12 18.52
CA TYR A 42 13.50 -3.51 17.73
C TYR A 42 13.94 -3.21 16.29
N GLU A 43 15.13 -2.63 16.11
CA GLU A 43 15.70 -2.38 14.78
C GLU A 43 15.93 -3.67 14.00
N ALA A 44 16.40 -4.73 14.66
CA ALA A 44 16.54 -6.05 14.05
C ALA A 44 15.20 -6.64 13.59
N MET A 45 14.12 -6.41 14.36
CA MET A 45 12.76 -6.79 13.96
C MET A 45 12.32 -6.01 12.70
N LEU A 46 12.52 -4.69 12.68
CA LEU A 46 12.19 -3.85 11.53
C LEU A 46 12.98 -4.24 10.28
N ALA A 47 14.28 -4.55 10.43
CA ALA A 47 15.13 -4.98 9.33
C ALA A 47 14.63 -6.28 8.69
N ARG A 48 14.13 -7.23 9.50
CA ARG A 48 13.52 -8.47 9.00
C ARG A 48 12.23 -8.19 8.23
N GLN A 49 11.37 -7.30 8.72
CA GLN A 49 10.16 -6.89 8.01
C GLN A 49 10.50 -6.22 6.68
N ALA A 50 11.43 -5.27 6.68
CA ALA A 50 11.86 -4.59 5.47
C ALA A 50 12.48 -5.56 4.45
N ALA A 51 13.26 -6.55 4.89
CA ALA A 51 13.79 -7.59 4.01
C ALA A 51 12.67 -8.42 3.35
N TYR A 52 11.71 -8.88 4.15
CA TYR A 52 10.56 -9.63 3.64
C TYR A 52 9.73 -8.81 2.64
N GLU A 53 9.47 -7.54 2.93
CA GLU A 53 8.73 -6.67 2.03
C GLU A 53 9.48 -6.45 0.71
N ARG A 54 10.79 -6.18 0.76
CA ARG A 54 11.61 -6.03 -0.45
C ARG A 54 11.58 -7.27 -1.32
N GLU A 55 11.72 -8.46 -0.72
CA GLU A 55 11.63 -9.72 -1.46
C GLU A 55 10.25 -9.88 -2.10
N ARG A 56 9.17 -9.63 -1.35
CA ARG A 56 7.80 -9.71 -1.86
C ARG A 56 7.58 -8.75 -3.03
N TRP A 57 7.97 -7.49 -2.91
CA TRP A 57 7.82 -6.50 -3.99
C TRP A 57 8.66 -6.87 -5.21
N ALA A 58 9.90 -7.34 -5.02
CA ALA A 58 10.73 -7.83 -6.12
C ALA A 58 10.10 -9.01 -6.88
N THR A 59 9.29 -9.85 -6.22
CA THR A 59 8.53 -10.91 -6.92
C THR A 59 7.33 -10.37 -7.70
N VAL A 60 6.71 -9.27 -7.26
CA VAL A 60 5.60 -8.62 -7.98
C VAL A 60 6.12 -7.96 -9.25
N ASP A 61 7.22 -7.20 -9.15
CA ASP A 61 7.83 -6.52 -10.30
C ASP A 61 8.30 -7.49 -11.40
N LYS A 62 8.69 -8.71 -11.00
CA LYS A 62 9.12 -9.76 -11.93
C LYS A 62 7.98 -10.55 -12.56
N LYS A 63 6.74 -10.40 -12.08
CA LYS A 63 5.60 -11.09 -12.71
C LYS A 63 5.31 -10.40 -14.03
N PRO A 64 5.35 -11.12 -15.17
CA PRO A 64 4.93 -10.54 -16.42
C PRO A 64 3.48 -10.07 -16.25
N VAL A 65 3.24 -8.79 -16.54
CA VAL A 65 1.89 -8.26 -16.68
C VAL A 65 1.27 -9.05 -17.82
N PHE A 66 0.45 -10.05 -17.49
CA PHE A 66 -0.36 -10.70 -18.48
C PHE A 66 -1.21 -9.58 -19.08
N SER A 67 -1.01 -9.31 -20.38
CA SER A 67 -1.98 -8.52 -21.13
C SER A 67 -3.30 -9.25 -20.96
N VAL A 68 -4.22 -8.67 -20.19
CA VAL A 68 -5.58 -9.19 -20.06
C VAL A 68 -6.23 -8.94 -21.41
N THR A 69 -5.98 -9.84 -22.35
CA THR A 69 -6.59 -9.83 -23.68
C THR A 69 -8.02 -10.30 -23.47
N GLY A 70 -8.89 -9.40 -22.98
CA GLY A 70 -10.31 -9.63 -22.99
C GLY A 70 -10.78 -9.71 -24.45
N SER A 71 -11.27 -10.86 -24.88
CA SER A 71 -11.93 -10.98 -26.18
C SER A 71 -13.27 -10.26 -26.12
N VAL A 72 -13.35 -9.07 -26.71
CA VAL A 72 -14.62 -8.38 -26.95
C VAL A 72 -15.26 -9.02 -28.19
N PHE A 73 -16.31 -9.82 -28.00
CA PHE A 73 -17.20 -10.21 -29.09
C PHE A 73 -18.06 -9.00 -29.46
N ALA A 74 -17.47 -8.02 -30.14
CA ALA A 74 -18.24 -7.00 -30.83
C ALA A 74 -18.88 -7.67 -32.05
N LYS A 75 -20.16 -8.04 -31.97
CA LYS A 75 -20.93 -8.30 -33.18
C LYS A 75 -20.95 -6.99 -33.96
N SER A 76 -20.36 -6.99 -35.16
CA SER A 76 -20.52 -5.85 -36.07
C SER A 76 -22.00 -5.75 -36.41
N CYS A 77 -22.70 -4.77 -35.85
CA CYS A 77 -23.99 -4.37 -36.38
C CYS A 77 -23.69 -3.71 -37.73
N LYS A 78 -23.67 -4.50 -38.82
CA LYS A 78 -23.95 -3.93 -40.13
C LYS A 78 -25.42 -3.55 -40.09
N LEU A 79 -25.71 -2.37 -39.56
CA LEU A 79 -26.97 -1.70 -39.83
C LEU A 79 -26.96 -1.50 -41.35
N PRO A 80 -27.87 -2.14 -42.10
CA PRO A 80 -27.98 -1.85 -43.52
C PRO A 80 -28.33 -0.36 -43.67
N ASP A 81 -27.92 0.23 -44.79
CA ASP A 81 -28.40 1.56 -45.19
C ASP A 81 -29.90 1.44 -45.50
N GLY A 82 -30.71 1.43 -44.45
CA GLY A 82 -32.16 1.32 -44.51
C GLY A 82 -32.73 2.69 -44.85
N ILE A 83 -33.43 2.79 -45.97
CA ILE A 83 -34.31 3.93 -46.24
C ILE A 83 -35.58 3.71 -45.41
N ILE A 84 -35.80 4.57 -44.42
CA ILE A 84 -37.05 4.56 -43.64
C ILE A 84 -38.11 5.27 -44.48
N ASP A 85 -39.12 4.53 -44.92
CA ASP A 85 -40.30 5.11 -45.53
C ASP A 85 -41.24 5.63 -44.43
N TYR A 86 -41.17 6.93 -44.17
CA TYR A 86 -41.99 7.60 -43.16
C TYR A 86 -43.49 7.66 -43.50
N SER A 87 -43.89 7.28 -44.72
CA SER A 87 -45.30 7.25 -45.14
C SER A 87 -46.04 6.00 -44.67
N ASN A 88 -45.31 4.95 -44.26
CA ASN A 88 -45.88 3.73 -43.69
C ASN A 88 -45.25 3.43 -42.32
N PRO A 89 -45.94 3.65 -41.19
CA PRO A 89 -45.36 3.53 -39.84
C PRO A 89 -44.93 2.10 -39.44
N SER A 90 -45.22 1.08 -40.26
CA SER A 90 -44.73 -0.30 -40.08
C SER A 90 -43.74 -0.75 -41.18
N GLY A 91 -43.41 0.11 -42.14
CA GLY A 91 -42.69 -0.25 -43.36
C GLY A 91 -41.17 -0.25 -43.21
N TYR A 92 -40.60 -1.16 -42.42
CA TYR A 92 -39.19 -1.52 -42.61
C TYR A 92 -39.09 -2.59 -43.69
N VAL A 93 -38.57 -2.21 -44.87
CA VAL A 93 -38.26 -3.14 -45.97
C VAL A 93 -36.74 -3.37 -45.96
N PRO A 94 -36.25 -4.54 -45.50
CA PRO A 94 -34.83 -4.85 -45.59
C PRO A 94 -34.45 -4.98 -47.07
N ALA A 95 -33.45 -4.21 -47.50
CA ALA A 95 -32.92 -4.31 -48.87
C ALA A 95 -32.02 -5.55 -49.08
N ASP A 96 -31.77 -6.32 -48.03
CA ASP A 96 -30.82 -7.44 -48.05
C ASP A 96 -31.47 -8.76 -48.49
N LEU A 97 -30.70 -9.55 -49.23
CA LEU A 97 -31.08 -10.92 -49.58
C LEU A 97 -31.14 -11.77 -48.30
N VAL A 98 -32.26 -12.49 -48.11
CA VAL A 98 -32.55 -13.36 -46.95
C VAL A 98 -31.38 -14.30 -46.56
N LYS A 99 -30.52 -14.68 -47.51
CA LYS A 99 -29.32 -15.51 -47.30
C LYS A 99 -28.24 -14.87 -46.41
N GLN A 100 -28.34 -13.57 -46.11
CA GLN A 100 -27.39 -12.85 -45.26
C GLN A 100 -27.75 -12.91 -43.78
N TYR A 101 -28.95 -13.40 -43.45
CA TYR A 101 -29.35 -13.72 -42.09
C TYR A 101 -29.26 -15.25 -41.93
N GLY A 102 -28.27 -15.71 -41.15
CA GLY A 102 -28.06 -17.11 -40.80
C GLY A 102 -28.81 -17.51 -39.54
#